data_AF-A0A554I869-F1
#
_entry.id   AF-A0A554I869-F1
#
_cell.length_a   1.000
_cell.length_b   1.000
_cell.length_c   1.000
_cell.angle_alpha   90.00
_cell.angle_beta   90.00
_cell.angle_gamma   90.00
#
_symmetry.space_group_name_H-M   'P 1'
#
loop_
_entity.id
_entity.type
_entity.pdbx_description
1 polymer ?
#
loop_
_entity_poly.entity_id
_entity_poly.type
_entity_poly.pdbx_seq_one_letter_code
_entity_poly.pdbx_strand_id
1 'polypeptide(L)'
;MSKEREITSELVAELVTAGVLTGHKRSKTHPRMRQHIALNRNEIELLDPESTISSLDAAVKFIAEKLGPEGLLMVVGTTAPAREAVRAFAHDFKYPYVVTRWLGGTLTNFKVISDRVRYYVDLREKKEKGELSKYTKKEQLKFSEEIGKMSVTFDGLLRLTRLPNVLLVIDPKEHMTAIKEANRLKIPVVALIDTNDDPKLVTKPIFGNDHSKDSITWVVAKIREGLEPLKKK
;
A
#
# COMPACT_ATOMS: atom_id res chain seq x y z
N MET A 1 -17.09 -23.03 3.67
CA MET A 1 -16.23 -23.71 2.69
C MET A 1 -16.05 -22.76 1.53
N SER A 2 -14.85 -22.21 1.37
CA SER A 2 -14.54 -21.29 0.27
C SER A 2 -14.56 -22.09 -1.03
N LYS A 3 -15.35 -21.67 -2.03
CA LYS A 3 -15.16 -22.15 -3.40
C LYS A 3 -13.72 -21.80 -3.77
N GLU A 4 -12.88 -22.80 -4.02
CA GLU A 4 -11.66 -22.57 -4.78
C GLU A 4 -12.07 -21.92 -6.10
N ARG A 5 -11.52 -20.74 -6.39
CA ARG A 5 -11.68 -20.13 -7.71
C ARG A 5 -11.05 -21.08 -8.70
N GLU A 6 -11.85 -21.60 -9.62
CA GLU A 6 -11.34 -22.41 -10.73
C GLU A 6 -10.41 -21.51 -11.56
N ILE A 7 -9.14 -21.90 -11.67
CA ILE A 7 -8.14 -21.12 -12.41
C ILE A 7 -8.42 -21.34 -13.89
N THR A 8 -9.08 -20.37 -14.51
CA THR A 8 -9.42 -20.44 -15.93
C THR A 8 -8.26 -19.98 -16.81
N SER A 9 -8.22 -20.46 -18.06
CA SER A 9 -7.24 -20.02 -19.07
C SER A 9 -7.25 -18.51 -19.29
N GLU A 10 -8.43 -17.88 -19.19
CA GLU A 10 -8.61 -16.45 -19.39
C GLU A 10 -7.94 -15.65 -18.28
N LEU A 11 -8.07 -16.08 -17.02
CA LEU A 11 -7.45 -15.40 -15.88
C LEU A 11 -5.91 -15.48 -15.93
N VAL A 12 -5.37 -16.62 -16.35
CA VAL A 12 -3.92 -16.76 -16.58
C VAL A 12 -3.47 -15.84 -17.72
N ALA A 13 -4.25 -15.74 -18.79
CA ALA A 13 -3.96 -14.80 -19.89
C ALA A 13 -3.98 -13.34 -19.40
N GLU A 14 -4.94 -12.95 -18.57
CA GLU A 14 -4.99 -11.62 -17.94
C GLU A 14 -3.72 -11.33 -17.11
N LEU A 15 -3.29 -12.27 -16.27
CA LEU A 15 -2.07 -12.14 -15.45
C LEU A 15 -0.82 -11.94 -16.30
N VAL A 16 -0.73 -12.67 -17.42
CA VAL A 16 0.39 -12.54 -18.38
C VAL A 16 0.34 -11.17 -19.08
N THR A 17 -0.83 -10.75 -19.57
CA THR A 17 -1.01 -9.46 -20.24
C THR A 17 -0.71 -8.29 -19.31
N ALA A 18 -1.12 -8.36 -18.04
CA ALA A 18 -0.84 -7.36 -17.02
C ALA A 18 0.61 -7.40 -16.50
N GLY A 19 1.40 -8.42 -16.88
CA GLY A 19 2.80 -8.58 -16.47
C GLY A 19 2.98 -8.93 -15.00
N VAL A 20 1.95 -9.46 -14.34
CA VAL A 20 1.95 -9.79 -12.89
C VAL A 20 2.94 -10.92 -12.57
N LEU A 21 3.12 -11.85 -13.50
CA LEU A 21 3.94 -13.04 -13.30
C LEU A 21 5.44 -12.80 -13.52
N THR A 22 5.83 -11.63 -14.01
CA THR A 22 7.23 -11.33 -14.33
C THR A 22 7.98 -10.88 -13.07
N GLY A 23 8.93 -11.67 -12.60
CA GLY A 23 9.77 -11.32 -11.47
C GLY A 23 11.09 -10.65 -11.86
N HIS A 24 12.08 -10.77 -10.98
CA HIS A 24 13.42 -10.27 -11.17
C HIS A 24 14.37 -11.32 -11.77
N LYS A 25 15.61 -10.91 -12.02
CA LYS A 25 16.70 -11.81 -12.40
C LYS A 25 16.97 -12.84 -11.30
N ARG A 26 17.30 -14.08 -11.69
CA ARG A 26 17.68 -15.20 -10.80
C ARG A 26 18.73 -14.84 -9.75
N SER A 27 19.66 -13.94 -10.08
CA SER A 27 20.70 -13.49 -9.14
C SER A 27 20.18 -12.65 -7.96
N LYS A 28 19.00 -12.05 -8.10
CA LYS A 28 18.35 -11.26 -7.05
C LYS A 28 17.30 -12.06 -6.27
N THR A 29 16.98 -13.27 -6.72
CA THR A 29 15.91 -14.10 -6.15
C THR A 29 16.21 -14.51 -4.71
N HIS A 30 15.25 -14.24 -3.83
CA HIS A 30 15.32 -14.67 -2.45
C HIS A 30 15.07 -16.19 -2.35
N PRO A 31 15.88 -16.96 -1.58
CA PRO A 31 15.77 -18.42 -1.55
C PRO A 31 14.38 -18.97 -1.17
N ARG A 32 13.63 -18.23 -0.34
CA ARG A 32 12.27 -18.63 0.08
C ARG A 32 11.20 -18.43 -0.99
N MET A 33 11.50 -17.64 -2.03
CA MET A 33 10.59 -17.42 -3.15
C MET A 33 10.66 -18.55 -4.19
N ARG A 34 11.67 -19.42 -4.13
CA ARG A 34 11.86 -20.51 -5.12
C ARG A 34 10.67 -21.44 -5.28
N GLN A 35 9.89 -21.67 -4.21
CA GLN A 35 8.69 -22.50 -4.26
C GLN A 35 7.50 -21.84 -4.97
N HIS A 36 7.55 -20.53 -5.20
CA HIS A 36 6.51 -19.73 -5.86
C HIS A 36 6.92 -19.31 -7.27
N ILE A 37 8.02 -19.83 -7.79
CA ILE A 37 8.56 -19.57 -9.13
C ILE A 37 8.27 -20.81 -9.99
N ALA A 38 7.58 -20.61 -11.11
CA ALA A 38 7.24 -21.68 -12.04
C ALA A 38 8.39 -22.01 -12.97
N LEU A 39 9.02 -21.01 -13.57
CA LEU A 39 10.10 -21.21 -14.54
C LEU A 39 11.02 -20.00 -14.65
N ASN A 40 12.21 -20.22 -15.22
CA ASN A 40 13.14 -19.16 -15.58
C ASN A 40 13.17 -18.99 -17.10
N ARG A 41 12.99 -17.76 -17.60
CA ARG A 41 13.10 -17.43 -19.03
C ARG A 41 14.03 -16.24 -19.21
N ASN A 42 15.13 -16.44 -19.95
CA ASN A 42 16.12 -15.38 -20.22
C ASN A 42 16.63 -14.69 -18.93
N GLU A 43 17.00 -15.49 -17.93
CA GLU A 43 17.43 -15.06 -16.58
C GLU A 43 16.33 -14.47 -15.69
N ILE A 44 15.15 -14.17 -16.21
CA ILE A 44 14.01 -13.64 -15.45
C ILE A 44 13.21 -14.80 -14.87
N GLU A 45 12.96 -14.74 -13.56
CA GLU A 45 12.08 -15.69 -12.89
C GLU A 45 10.61 -15.33 -13.16
N LEU A 46 9.82 -16.32 -13.57
CA LEU A 46 8.37 -16.18 -13.70
C LEU A 46 7.68 -16.83 -12.50
N LEU A 47 6.80 -16.06 -11.87
CA LEU A 47 5.99 -16.51 -10.75
C LEU A 47 4.93 -17.51 -11.21
N ASP A 48 4.61 -18.43 -10.30
CA ASP A 48 3.53 -19.38 -10.48
C ASP A 48 2.15 -18.68 -10.43
N PRO A 49 1.31 -18.81 -11.48
CA PRO A 49 -0.03 -18.23 -11.49
C PRO A 49 -0.92 -18.73 -10.35
N GLU A 50 -0.82 -20.02 -9.99
CA GLU A 50 -1.64 -20.61 -8.94
C GLU A 50 -1.28 -20.02 -7.57
N SER A 51 0.01 -19.94 -7.25
CA SER A 51 0.51 -19.24 -6.06
C SER A 51 0.05 -17.78 -6.02
N THR A 52 0.08 -17.08 -7.17
CA THR A 52 -0.35 -15.68 -7.28
C THR A 52 -1.84 -15.52 -6.97
N ILE A 53 -2.71 -16.29 -7.61
CA ILE A 53 -4.17 -16.21 -7.45
C ILE A 53 -4.58 -16.62 -6.02
N SER A 54 -4.07 -17.76 -5.55
CA SER A 54 -4.40 -18.27 -4.21
C SER A 54 -3.96 -17.32 -3.10
N SER A 55 -2.76 -16.74 -3.22
CA SER A 55 -2.25 -15.75 -2.25
C SER A 55 -3.06 -14.45 -2.26
N LEU A 56 -3.47 -13.98 -3.44
CA LEU A 56 -4.34 -12.81 -3.60
C LEU A 56 -5.72 -13.03 -2.97
N ASP A 57 -6.38 -14.14 -3.25
CA ASP A 57 -7.69 -14.48 -2.67
C ASP A 57 -7.61 -14.61 -1.14
N ALA A 58 -6.56 -15.27 -0.64
CA ALA A 58 -6.31 -15.40 0.79
C ALA A 58 -6.05 -14.04 1.46
N ALA A 59 -5.34 -13.13 0.80
CA ALA A 59 -5.07 -11.79 1.28
C ALA A 59 -6.35 -10.94 1.33
N VAL A 60 -7.16 -10.94 0.26
CA VAL A 60 -8.45 -10.23 0.22
C VAL A 60 -9.36 -10.70 1.34
N LYS A 61 -9.52 -12.02 1.50
CA LYS A 61 -10.34 -12.61 2.57
C LYS A 61 -9.82 -12.19 3.95
N PHE A 62 -8.50 -12.25 4.16
CA PHE A 62 -7.88 -11.85 5.42
C PHE A 62 -8.09 -10.37 5.73
N ILE A 63 -7.93 -9.48 4.74
CA ILE A 63 -8.20 -8.04 4.90
C ILE A 63 -9.67 -7.85 5.29
N ALA A 64 -10.59 -8.49 4.56
CA ALA A 64 -12.02 -8.34 4.81
C ALA A 64 -12.41 -8.79 6.24
N GLU A 65 -11.91 -9.94 6.69
CA GLU A 65 -12.12 -10.46 8.04
C GLU A 65 -11.55 -9.53 9.13
N LYS A 66 -10.36 -8.95 8.89
CA LYS A 66 -9.69 -8.09 9.88
C LYS A 66 -10.27 -6.69 9.96
N LEU A 67 -10.83 -6.17 8.87
CA LEU A 67 -11.46 -4.87 8.89
C LEU A 67 -12.82 -4.93 9.59
N GLY A 68 -13.67 -5.91 9.26
CA GLY A 68 -15.07 -5.87 9.70
C GLY A 68 -15.76 -4.55 9.27
N PRO A 69 -16.86 -4.14 9.93
CA PRO A 69 -17.64 -2.97 9.51
C PRO A 69 -16.91 -1.63 9.68
N GLU A 70 -16.08 -1.50 10.71
CA GLU A 70 -15.45 -0.22 11.07
C GLU A 70 -13.93 -0.17 10.85
N GLY A 71 -13.33 -1.28 10.39
CA GLY A 71 -11.90 -1.40 10.27
C GLY A 71 -11.24 -0.29 9.45
N LEU A 72 -9.98 -0.04 9.78
CA LEU A 72 -9.15 0.92 9.11
C LEU A 72 -8.01 0.18 8.41
N LEU A 73 -8.03 0.19 7.08
CA LEU A 73 -6.90 -0.23 6.26
C LEU A 73 -6.01 0.98 6.03
N MET A 74 -4.69 0.81 6.09
CA MET A 74 -3.74 1.82 5.64
C MET A 74 -2.92 1.27 4.48
N VAL A 75 -2.75 2.06 3.43
CA VAL A 75 -2.06 1.61 2.20
C VAL A 75 -0.76 2.35 1.99
N VAL A 76 0.32 1.63 1.69
CA VAL A 76 1.66 2.19 1.54
C VAL A 76 2.24 1.74 0.21
N GLY A 77 2.68 2.70 -0.60
CA GLY A 77 3.38 2.44 -1.85
C GLY A 77 3.99 3.71 -2.41
N THR A 78 5.27 3.91 -2.13
CA THR A 78 5.99 5.15 -2.46
C THR A 78 6.76 5.09 -3.79
N THR A 79 6.91 3.89 -4.36
CA THR A 79 7.55 3.66 -5.65
C THR A 79 6.74 4.30 -6.77
N ALA A 80 7.40 4.88 -7.77
CA ALA A 80 6.75 5.63 -8.84
C ALA A 80 5.60 4.85 -9.55
N PRO A 81 5.75 3.54 -9.85
CA PRO A 81 4.68 2.73 -10.44
C PRO A 81 3.46 2.54 -9.53
N ALA A 82 3.63 2.56 -8.20
CA ALA A 82 2.56 2.28 -7.25
C ALA A 82 1.73 3.52 -6.84
N ARG A 83 2.30 4.73 -6.92
CA ARG A 83 1.71 5.95 -6.34
C ARG A 83 0.28 6.22 -6.79
N GLU A 84 0.01 6.05 -8.08
CA GLU A 84 -1.30 6.35 -8.66
C GLU A 84 -2.34 5.33 -8.23
N ALA A 85 -2.03 4.03 -8.36
CA ALA A 85 -2.91 2.93 -7.97
C ALA A 85 -3.26 2.99 -6.48
N VAL A 86 -2.25 3.19 -5.62
CA VAL A 86 -2.45 3.32 -4.17
C VAL A 86 -3.31 4.53 -3.81
N ARG A 87 -3.05 5.69 -4.43
CA ARG A 87 -3.82 6.91 -4.17
C ARG A 87 -5.27 6.75 -4.60
N ALA A 88 -5.52 6.21 -5.80
CA ALA A 88 -6.86 6.00 -6.33
C ALA A 88 -7.66 5.03 -5.45
N PHE A 89 -7.07 3.90 -5.08
CA PHE A 89 -7.66 2.92 -4.18
C PHE A 89 -8.03 3.53 -2.83
N ALA A 90 -7.07 4.21 -2.18
CA ALA A 90 -7.29 4.78 -0.86
C ALA A 90 -8.33 5.90 -0.87
N HIS A 91 -8.38 6.70 -1.95
CA HIS A 91 -9.42 7.72 -2.13
C HIS A 91 -10.82 7.10 -2.25
N ASP A 92 -10.97 6.05 -3.06
CA ASP A 92 -12.26 5.38 -3.30
C ASP A 92 -12.83 4.74 -2.02
N PHE A 93 -11.98 4.11 -1.20
CA PHE A 93 -12.39 3.52 0.08
C PHE A 93 -12.31 4.45 1.28
N LYS A 94 -11.89 5.70 1.08
CA LYS A 94 -11.67 6.68 2.16
C LYS A 94 -10.63 6.22 3.20
N TYR A 95 -9.65 5.42 2.82
CA TYR A 95 -8.57 4.94 3.68
C TYR A 95 -7.37 5.90 3.73
N PRO A 96 -6.61 5.93 4.84
CA PRO A 96 -5.32 6.60 4.89
C PRO A 96 -4.28 5.90 4.00
N TYR A 97 -3.37 6.68 3.41
CA TYR A 97 -2.33 6.18 2.53
C TYR A 97 -1.01 6.93 2.64
N VAL A 98 0.07 6.32 2.14
CA VAL A 98 1.39 6.94 1.99
C VAL A 98 1.95 6.61 0.61
N VAL A 99 2.14 7.65 -0.22
CA VAL A 99 2.65 7.52 -1.61
C VAL A 99 3.92 8.30 -1.89
N THR A 100 4.39 9.09 -0.93
CA THR A 100 5.58 9.94 -1.08
C THR A 100 6.75 9.38 -0.29
N ARG A 101 6.68 9.45 1.04
CA ARG A 101 7.70 8.92 1.93
C ARG A 101 7.07 8.46 3.24
N TRP A 102 7.50 7.30 3.72
CA TRP A 102 7.18 6.86 5.08
C TRP A 102 7.98 7.65 6.10
N LEU A 103 7.30 8.33 7.03
CA LEU A 103 7.95 8.95 8.18
C LEU A 103 8.17 7.89 9.25
N GLY A 104 9.42 7.68 9.67
CA GLY A 104 9.71 6.82 10.81
C GLY A 104 8.97 7.31 12.05
N GLY A 105 8.25 6.42 12.73
CA GLY A 105 7.37 6.76 13.84
C GLY A 105 5.91 6.99 13.46
N THR A 106 5.53 6.83 12.18
CA THR A 106 4.12 7.00 11.72
C THR A 106 3.15 6.17 12.55
N LEU A 107 3.50 4.91 12.85
CA LEU A 107 2.64 4.04 13.66
C LEU A 107 3.09 4.05 15.12
N THR A 108 4.40 3.94 15.34
CA THR A 108 4.94 3.75 16.68
C THR A 108 5.00 5.00 17.54
N ASN A 109 5.04 6.17 16.93
CA ASN A 109 4.93 7.47 17.57
C ASN A 109 3.67 8.21 17.07
N PHE A 110 2.58 7.46 16.94
CA PHE A 110 1.32 7.91 16.34
C PHE A 110 0.83 9.24 16.94
N LYS A 111 0.89 9.41 18.27
CA LYS A 111 0.48 10.65 18.94
C LYS A 111 1.15 11.90 18.36
N VAL A 112 2.48 11.89 18.21
CA VAL A 112 3.23 13.03 17.67
C VAL A 112 2.88 13.26 16.20
N ILE A 113 2.71 12.18 15.43
CA ILE A 113 2.33 12.28 14.01
C ILE A 113 0.93 12.86 13.87
N SER A 114 -0.03 12.41 14.68
CA SER A 114 -1.39 12.97 14.75
C SER A 114 -1.36 14.46 15.12
N ASP A 115 -0.51 14.87 16.05
CA ASP A 115 -0.36 16.29 16.43
C ASP A 115 0.14 17.13 15.25
N ARG A 116 1.11 16.60 14.48
CA ARG A 116 1.62 17.26 13.27
C ARG A 116 0.57 17.34 12.16
N VAL A 117 -0.25 16.30 12.01
CA VAL A 117 -1.39 16.31 11.06
C VAL A 117 -2.45 17.34 11.48
N ARG A 118 -2.77 17.43 12.79
CA ARG A 118 -3.69 18.46 13.30
C ARG A 118 -3.18 19.87 13.06
N TYR A 119 -1.89 20.10 13.29
CA TYR A 119 -1.24 21.38 12.98
C TYR A 119 -1.30 21.72 11.48
N TYR A 120 -1.09 20.73 10.61
CA TYR A 120 -1.25 20.91 9.16
C TYR A 120 -2.68 21.35 8.78
N VAL A 121 -3.68 20.69 9.34
CA VAL A 121 -5.10 21.02 9.09
C VAL A 121 -5.43 22.44 9.56
N ASP A 122 -5.00 22.82 10.77
CA ASP A 122 -5.19 24.18 11.31
C ASP A 122 -4.53 25.26 10.44
N LEU A 123 -3.28 25.04 10.00
CA LEU A 123 -2.60 25.96 9.09
C LEU A 123 -3.33 26.12 7.76
N ARG A 124 -3.85 25.01 7.22
CA ARG A 124 -4.62 25.01 5.97
C ARG A 124 -5.92 25.79 6.14
N GLU A 125 -6.67 25.56 7.22
CA GLU A 125 -7.90 26.29 7.50
C GLU A 125 -7.67 27.80 7.70
N LYS A 126 -6.61 28.19 8.43
CA LYS A 126 -6.25 29.61 8.62
C LYS A 126 -5.91 30.29 7.30
N LYS A 127 -5.28 29.57 6.37
CA LYS A 127 -5.00 30.06 5.02
C LYS A 127 -6.30 30.24 4.23
N GLU A 128 -7.20 29.27 4.28
CA GLU A 128 -8.49 29.31 3.56
C GLU A 128 -9.43 30.40 4.12
N LYS A 129 -9.45 30.61 5.44
CA LYS A 129 -10.22 31.69 6.11
C LYS A 129 -9.61 33.09 5.95
N GLY A 130 -8.44 33.19 5.31
CA GLY A 130 -7.74 34.48 5.12
C GLY A 130 -7.15 35.08 6.40
N GLU A 131 -7.13 34.34 7.50
CA GLU A 131 -6.58 34.79 8.79
C GLU A 131 -5.08 35.12 8.70
N LEU A 132 -4.38 34.49 7.76
CA LEU A 132 -2.97 34.74 7.50
C LEU A 132 -2.69 36.11 6.84
N SER A 133 -3.73 36.82 6.40
CA SER A 133 -3.60 38.16 5.78
C SER A 133 -3.08 39.21 6.76
N LYS A 134 -3.16 38.94 8.08
CA LYS A 134 -2.66 39.80 9.14
C LYS A 134 -1.12 39.83 9.22
N TYR A 135 -0.44 38.85 8.62
CA TYR A 135 1.01 38.73 8.63
C TYR A 135 1.65 39.45 7.44
N THR A 136 2.97 39.68 7.50
CA THR A 136 3.72 40.27 6.39
C THR A 136 3.76 39.34 5.17
N LYS A 137 3.95 39.89 3.96
CA LYS A 137 4.07 39.08 2.72
C LYS A 137 5.16 37.98 2.84
N LYS A 138 6.25 38.28 3.54
CA LYS A 138 7.35 37.31 3.77
C LYS A 138 6.91 36.14 4.66
N GLU A 139 6.10 36.41 5.69
CA GLU A 139 5.56 35.36 6.57
C GLU A 139 4.46 34.56 5.88
N GLN A 140 3.58 35.22 5.11
CA GLN A 140 2.57 34.54 4.30
C GLN A 140 3.20 33.56 3.29
N LEU A 141 4.33 33.94 2.70
CA LEU A 141 5.11 33.06 1.82
C LEU A 141 5.64 31.85 2.60
N LYS A 142 6.25 32.06 3.77
CA LYS A 142 6.74 30.97 4.62
C LYS A 142 5.63 29.98 5.01
N PHE A 143 4.46 30.48 5.41
CA PHE A 143 3.31 29.62 5.70
C PHE A 143 2.86 28.83 4.47
N SER A 144 2.85 29.45 3.30
CA SER A 144 2.50 28.77 2.06
C SER A 144 3.50 27.68 1.68
N GLU A 145 4.80 27.92 1.85
CA GLU A 145 5.86 26.91 1.65
C GLU A 145 5.74 25.78 2.67
N GLU A 146 5.46 26.08 3.94
CA GLU A 146 5.27 25.09 4.99
C GLU A 146 4.05 24.20 4.68
N ILE A 147 2.92 24.79 4.33
CA ILE A 147 1.71 24.05 3.90
C ILE A 147 2.02 23.16 2.69
N GLY A 148 2.76 23.66 1.70
CA GLY A 148 3.16 22.87 0.53
C GLY A 148 4.07 21.70 0.87
N LYS A 149 5.00 21.85 1.81
CA LYS A 149 5.85 20.75 2.30
C LYS A 149 5.05 19.73 3.09
N MET A 150 4.12 20.21 3.92
CA MET A 150 3.27 19.37 4.76
C MET A 150 2.24 18.59 3.94
N SER A 151 1.61 19.17 2.92
CA SER A 151 0.60 18.48 2.10
C SER A 151 1.14 17.22 1.44
N VAL A 152 2.34 17.32 0.84
CA VAL A 152 3.05 16.19 0.21
C VAL A 152 3.22 15.00 1.16
N THR A 153 3.34 15.26 2.46
CA THR A 153 3.63 14.24 3.47
C THR A 153 2.38 13.78 4.23
N PHE A 154 1.49 14.71 4.60
CA PHE A 154 0.40 14.48 5.54
C PHE A 154 -0.98 14.33 4.88
N ASP A 155 -1.16 14.68 3.60
CA ASP A 155 -2.47 14.58 2.93
C ASP A 155 -3.05 13.16 2.99
N GLY A 156 -2.20 12.15 2.76
CA GLY A 156 -2.61 10.76 2.86
C GLY A 156 -2.87 10.28 4.30
N LEU A 157 -2.38 11.01 5.30
CA LEU A 157 -2.55 10.70 6.72
C LEU A 157 -3.73 11.41 7.37
N LEU A 158 -4.40 12.34 6.67
CA LEU A 158 -5.56 13.07 7.19
C LEU A 158 -6.68 12.15 7.72
N ARG A 159 -6.82 10.97 7.12
CA ARG A 159 -7.85 9.98 7.47
C ARG A 159 -7.37 8.96 8.53
N LEU A 160 -6.15 9.09 9.03
CA LEU A 160 -5.57 8.21 10.04
C LEU A 160 -5.97 8.71 11.45
N THR A 161 -7.21 8.43 11.85
CA THR A 161 -7.76 8.85 13.16
C THR A 161 -7.35 7.93 14.30
N ARG A 162 -7.04 6.67 14.00
CA ARG A 162 -6.56 5.64 14.91
C ARG A 162 -5.51 4.78 14.22
N LEU A 163 -4.83 3.92 14.97
CA LEU A 163 -3.94 2.91 14.38
C LEU A 163 -4.73 2.00 13.42
N PRO A 164 -4.14 1.63 12.27
CA PRO A 164 -4.81 0.78 11.31
C PRO A 164 -4.91 -0.66 11.82
N ASN A 165 -5.98 -1.35 11.43
CA ASN A 165 -6.18 -2.77 11.71
C ASN A 165 -5.31 -3.65 10.80
N VAL A 166 -5.02 -3.18 9.59
CA VAL A 166 -4.21 -3.88 8.59
C VAL A 166 -3.38 -2.84 7.83
N LEU A 167 -2.14 -3.19 7.52
CA LEU A 167 -1.28 -2.43 6.62
C LEU A 167 -1.18 -3.17 5.27
N LEU A 168 -1.57 -2.53 4.17
CA LEU A 168 -1.33 -3.00 2.81
C LEU A 168 -0.09 -2.31 2.26
N VAL A 169 0.94 -3.07 1.86
CA VAL A 169 2.22 -2.53 1.39
C VAL A 169 2.50 -3.02 -0.03
N ILE A 170 2.86 -2.11 -0.93
CA ILE A 170 3.39 -2.44 -2.25
C ILE A 170 4.90 -2.31 -2.19
N ASP A 171 5.63 -3.36 -2.59
CA ASP A 171 7.10 -3.48 -2.46
C ASP A 171 7.55 -3.43 -0.98
N PRO A 172 7.60 -4.56 -0.27
CA PRO A 172 7.98 -4.57 1.15
C PRO A 172 9.42 -4.12 1.39
N LYS A 173 10.31 -4.31 0.43
CA LYS A 173 11.75 -4.06 0.57
C LYS A 173 12.06 -2.58 0.64
N GLU A 174 11.34 -1.76 -0.12
CA GLU A 174 11.42 -0.30 -0.01
C GLU A 174 10.73 0.25 1.25
N HIS A 175 9.84 -0.53 1.88
CA HIS A 175 9.01 -0.09 3.01
C HIS A 175 9.30 -0.83 4.33
N MET A 176 10.52 -1.34 4.50
CA MET A 176 10.92 -2.12 5.68
C MET A 176 10.70 -1.42 7.02
N THR A 177 10.83 -0.09 7.08
CA THR A 177 10.55 0.68 8.31
C THR A 177 9.07 0.60 8.69
N ALA A 178 8.16 0.70 7.72
CA ALA A 178 6.72 0.58 7.96
C ALA A 178 6.36 -0.83 8.48
N ILE A 179 6.96 -1.86 7.86
CA ILE A 179 6.76 -3.26 8.26
C ILE A 179 7.28 -3.51 9.68
N LYS A 180 8.48 -3.01 10.02
CA LYS A 180 9.04 -3.14 11.37
C LYS A 180 8.16 -2.46 12.43
N GLU A 181 7.65 -1.26 12.13
CA GLU A 181 6.75 -0.55 13.02
C GLU A 181 5.42 -1.29 13.21
N ALA A 182 4.82 -1.77 12.12
CA ALA A 182 3.58 -2.56 12.16
C ALA A 182 3.76 -3.85 12.98
N ASN A 183 4.84 -4.60 12.71
CA ASN A 183 5.16 -5.82 13.44
C ASN A 183 5.37 -5.56 14.95
N ARG A 184 6.03 -4.46 15.32
CA ARG A 184 6.21 -4.07 16.73
C ARG A 184 4.88 -3.82 17.44
N LEU A 185 3.91 -3.26 16.73
CA LEU A 185 2.57 -2.99 17.25
C LEU A 185 1.59 -4.14 17.02
N LYS A 186 2.06 -5.28 16.48
CA LYS A 186 1.24 -6.45 16.13
C LYS A 186 0.13 -6.13 15.10
N ILE A 187 0.34 -5.11 14.27
CA ILE A 187 -0.54 -4.80 13.15
C ILE A 187 -0.17 -5.75 12.01
N PRO A 188 -1.11 -6.58 11.51
CA PRO A 188 -0.83 -7.51 10.43
C PRO A 188 -0.52 -6.75 9.14
N VAL A 189 0.48 -7.25 8.42
CA VAL A 189 0.94 -6.68 7.15
C VAL A 189 0.55 -7.61 6.01
N VAL A 190 -0.16 -7.06 5.03
CA VAL A 190 -0.41 -7.68 3.73
C VAL A 190 0.46 -6.97 2.71
N ALA A 191 1.20 -7.69 1.86
CA ALA A 191 2.08 -7.03 0.90
C ALA A 191 2.12 -7.71 -0.47
N LEU A 192 2.27 -6.91 -1.52
CA LEU A 192 2.67 -7.39 -2.85
C LEU A 192 4.19 -7.62 -2.83
N ILE A 193 4.60 -8.86 -3.10
CA ILE A 193 5.96 -9.38 -2.94
C ILE A 193 6.44 -9.92 -4.27
N ASP A 194 7.60 -9.43 -4.71
CA ASP A 194 8.31 -9.97 -5.87
C ASP A 194 9.34 -11.02 -5.42
N THR A 195 9.89 -11.75 -6.38
CA THR A 195 10.92 -12.78 -6.27
C THR A 195 12.15 -12.44 -5.42
N ASN A 196 12.49 -11.16 -5.22
CA ASN A 196 13.63 -10.70 -4.42
C ASN A 196 13.32 -10.46 -2.93
N ASP A 197 12.09 -10.65 -2.50
CA ASP A 197 11.65 -10.30 -1.15
C ASP A 197 11.52 -11.53 -0.24
N ASP A 198 11.54 -11.31 1.08
CA ASP A 198 11.34 -12.38 2.06
C ASP A 198 9.85 -12.45 2.48
N PRO A 199 9.10 -13.50 2.08
CA PRO A 199 7.69 -13.62 2.40
C PRO A 199 7.41 -13.79 3.90
N LYS A 200 8.42 -14.10 4.72
CA LYS A 200 8.26 -14.21 6.18
C LYS A 200 8.13 -12.86 6.90
N LEU A 201 8.48 -11.76 6.24
CA LEU A 201 8.45 -10.43 6.86
C LEU A 201 7.02 -9.87 7.01
N VAL A 202 6.06 -10.47 6.32
CA VAL A 202 4.67 -10.04 6.29
C VAL A 202 3.73 -11.14 6.75
N THR A 203 2.52 -10.76 7.15
CA THR A 203 1.49 -11.69 7.64
C THR A 203 0.82 -12.45 6.50
N LYS A 204 0.53 -11.76 5.39
CA LYS A 204 -0.02 -12.36 4.18
C LYS A 204 0.71 -11.82 2.94
N PRO A 205 1.54 -12.64 2.27
CA PRO A 205 2.12 -12.27 1.00
C PRO A 205 1.08 -12.36 -0.12
N ILE A 206 1.16 -11.47 -1.09
CA ILE A 206 0.53 -11.56 -2.42
C ILE A 206 1.70 -11.65 -3.38
N PHE A 207 1.83 -12.78 -4.08
CA PHE A 207 2.94 -12.96 -5.00
C PHE A 207 2.65 -12.25 -6.32
N GLY A 208 3.56 -11.41 -6.78
CA GLY A 208 3.38 -10.70 -8.05
C GLY A 208 4.45 -9.64 -8.28
N ASN A 209 4.47 -9.11 -9.49
CA ASN A 209 5.38 -8.06 -9.92
C ASN A 209 5.04 -6.71 -9.23
N ASP A 210 5.99 -6.15 -8.48
CA ASP A 210 5.86 -4.88 -7.77
C ASP A 210 6.54 -3.68 -8.47
N HIS A 211 7.17 -3.91 -9.63
CA HIS A 211 7.92 -2.91 -10.38
C HIS A 211 7.18 -2.43 -11.65
N SER A 212 6.21 -3.19 -12.15
CA SER A 212 5.36 -2.79 -13.28
C SER A 212 4.11 -2.03 -12.82
N LYS A 213 3.84 -0.89 -13.45
CA LYS A 213 2.62 -0.10 -13.19
C LYS A 213 1.36 -0.92 -13.48
N ASP A 214 1.35 -1.66 -14.57
CA ASP A 214 0.19 -2.43 -15.01
C ASP A 214 -0.10 -3.59 -14.05
N SER A 215 0.96 -4.27 -13.59
CA SER A 215 0.84 -5.33 -12.57
C SER A 215 0.27 -4.80 -11.26
N ILE A 216 0.86 -3.74 -10.71
CA ILE A 216 0.39 -3.15 -9.44
C ILE A 216 -1.06 -2.68 -9.58
N THR A 217 -1.40 -2.05 -10.71
CA THR A 217 -2.76 -1.59 -10.98
C THR A 217 -3.73 -2.75 -11.03
N TRP A 218 -3.38 -3.85 -11.70
CA TRP A 218 -4.21 -5.06 -11.77
C TRP A 218 -4.41 -5.68 -10.38
N VAL A 219 -3.34 -5.85 -9.60
CA VAL A 219 -3.43 -6.41 -8.23
C VAL A 219 -4.29 -5.54 -7.34
N VAL A 220 -4.07 -4.23 -7.34
CA VAL A 220 -4.86 -3.28 -6.55
C VAL A 220 -6.33 -3.26 -6.99
N ALA A 221 -6.60 -3.39 -8.29
CA ALA A 221 -7.96 -3.50 -8.82
C ALA A 221 -8.67 -4.77 -8.32
N LYS A 222 -8.00 -5.92 -8.30
CA LYS A 222 -8.57 -7.16 -7.75
C LYS A 222 -8.81 -7.08 -6.24
N ILE A 223 -7.91 -6.44 -5.49
CA ILE A 223 -8.12 -6.16 -4.07
C ILE A 223 -9.34 -5.26 -3.88
N ARG A 224 -9.48 -4.21 -4.69
CA ARG A 224 -10.66 -3.32 -4.71
C ARG A 224 -11.95 -4.09 -4.94
N GLU A 225 -12.02 -4.89 -6.00
CA GLU A 225 -13.21 -5.72 -6.30
C GLU A 225 -13.60 -6.59 -5.10
N GLY A 226 -12.61 -7.23 -4.46
CA GLY A 226 -12.84 -8.10 -3.30
C GLY A 226 -13.27 -7.37 -2.03
N LEU A 227 -12.92 -6.09 -1.89
CA LEU A 227 -13.26 -5.26 -0.72
C LEU A 227 -14.47 -4.35 -0.96
N GLU A 228 -15.03 -4.31 -2.16
CA GLU A 228 -16.19 -3.48 -2.52
C GLU A 228 -17.36 -3.62 -1.52
N PRO A 229 -17.71 -4.82 -0.99
CA PRO A 229 -18.78 -4.95 0.00
C PRO A 229 -18.53 -4.19 1.32
N LEU A 230 -17.27 -3.87 1.63
CA LEU A 230 -16.87 -3.14 2.84
C LEU A 230 -16.78 -1.63 2.61
N LYS A 231 -17.08 -1.16 1.40
CA LYS A 231 -17.04 0.25 1.07
C LYS A 231 -18.07 1.01 1.89
N LYS A 232 -17.59 1.92 2.74
CA LYS A 232 -18.45 2.78 3.55
C LYS A 232 -19.19 3.75 2.61
N LYS A 233 -20.52 3.69 2.60
CA LYS A 233 -21.37 4.68 1.92
C LYS A 233 -20.99 6.10 2.37
#